data_AF-A0A9P8F230-F1
#
_entry.id   AF-A0A9P8F230-F1
#
_cell.length_a   1.000
_cell.length_b   1.000
_cell.length_c   1.000
_cell.angle_alpha   90.00
_cell.angle_beta   90.00
_cell.angle_gamma   90.00
#
_symmetry.space_group_name_H-M   'P 1'
#
loop_
_entity.id
_entity.type
_entity.pdbx_description
1 polymer ?
#
loop_
_entity_poly.entity_id
_entity_poly.type
_entity_poly.pdbx_seq_one_letter_code
_entity_poly.pdbx_strand_id
1 'polypeptide(L)'
;MAPKKKAAQADRGRVEEEVEEPLQAVILADSFETRFSPFTLERPRCLLPLANTPLIEYTFEFLANAGVDEVFVYCGAHTDQVEEYIQQSKWTSKVSPFNNVEIVRSSS
;
A
#
# COMPACT_ATOMS: atom_id res chain seq x y z
N MET A 1 -26.18 -15.62 63.20
CA MET A 1 -27.31 -15.84 62.27
C MET A 1 -27.36 -14.65 61.30
N ALA A 2 -27.43 -14.91 60.00
CA ALA A 2 -27.34 -13.93 58.89
C ALA A 2 -28.67 -13.11 58.72
N PRO A 3 -28.79 -12.05 57.85
CA PRO A 3 -28.37 -12.03 56.44
C PRO A 3 -27.89 -10.69 55.77
N LYS A 4 -27.11 -10.85 54.68
CA LYS A 4 -27.10 -10.23 53.31
C LYS A 4 -27.49 -8.72 53.14
N LYS A 5 -26.88 -7.89 52.28
CA LYS A 5 -26.41 -8.05 50.88
C LYS A 5 -25.39 -6.94 50.55
N LYS A 6 -24.23 -7.26 49.94
CA LYS A 6 -23.48 -6.29 49.13
C LYS A 6 -23.79 -6.57 47.66
N ALA A 7 -24.21 -5.53 46.95
CA ALA A 7 -24.54 -5.56 45.54
C ALA A 7 -23.32 -5.97 44.72
N ALA A 8 -23.47 -7.03 43.94
CA ALA A 8 -22.60 -7.31 42.81
C ALA A 8 -22.99 -6.32 41.71
N GLN A 9 -22.16 -5.31 41.48
CA GLN A 9 -22.27 -4.46 40.31
C GLN A 9 -21.52 -5.16 39.18
N ALA A 10 -22.28 -5.57 38.17
CA ALA A 10 -21.83 -6.28 37.01
C ALA A 10 -20.74 -5.48 36.28
N ASP A 11 -19.57 -6.12 36.13
CA ASP A 11 -18.55 -5.77 35.17
C ASP A 11 -19.15 -5.98 33.77
N ARG A 12 -19.65 -4.90 33.17
CA ARG A 12 -20.07 -4.91 31.77
C ARG A 12 -18.78 -4.90 30.96
N GLY A 13 -18.36 -6.08 30.53
CA GLY A 13 -17.25 -6.28 29.61
C GLY A 13 -17.33 -5.29 28.45
N ARG A 14 -16.37 -4.37 28.43
CA ARG A 14 -16.07 -3.56 27.26
C ARG A 14 -15.43 -4.53 26.27
N VAL A 15 -16.15 -4.88 25.21
CA VAL A 15 -15.53 -5.53 24.06
C VAL A 15 -14.60 -4.46 23.49
N GLU A 16 -13.32 -4.58 23.78
CA GLU A 16 -12.29 -3.88 23.03
C GLU A 16 -12.38 -4.48 21.62
N GLU A 17 -12.93 -3.75 20.66
CA GLU A 17 -12.71 -4.06 19.25
C GLU A 17 -11.20 -4.05 19.06
N GLU A 18 -10.58 -5.23 18.93
CA GLU A 18 -9.21 -5.35 18.47
C GLU A 18 -9.18 -4.68 17.08
N VAL A 19 -8.63 -3.47 17.02
CA VAL A 19 -8.37 -2.79 15.76
C VAL A 19 -7.26 -3.60 15.09
N GLU A 20 -7.64 -4.42 14.13
CA GLU A 20 -6.69 -5.18 13.31
C GLU A 20 -5.83 -4.16 12.56
N GLU A 21 -4.52 -4.12 12.85
CA GLU A 21 -3.62 -3.19 12.16
C GLU A 21 -3.55 -3.54 10.67
N PRO A 22 -3.74 -2.57 9.75
CA PRO A 22 -3.74 -2.87 8.32
C PRO A 22 -2.38 -3.38 7.88
N LEU A 23 -2.35 -4.42 7.04
CA LEU A 23 -1.10 -4.92 6.50
C LEU A 23 -0.56 -3.91 5.46
N GLN A 24 0.59 -3.33 5.75
CA GLN A 24 1.21 -2.30 4.91
C GLN A 24 2.35 -2.88 4.06
N ALA A 25 2.56 -2.31 2.87
CA ALA A 25 3.71 -2.62 2.03
C ALA A 25 4.36 -1.37 1.44
N VAL A 26 5.66 -1.45 1.19
CA VAL A 26 6.42 -0.38 0.53
C VAL A 26 7.04 -0.91 -0.76
N ILE A 27 6.73 -0.26 -1.88
CA ILE A 27 7.34 -0.51 -3.18
C ILE A 27 8.45 0.50 -3.41
N LEU A 28 9.68 0.02 -3.53
CA LEU A 28 10.82 0.83 -4.00
C LEU A 28 10.82 0.82 -5.53
N ALA A 29 10.06 1.72 -6.14
CA ALA A 29 9.86 1.76 -7.59
C ALA A 29 11.07 2.29 -8.35
N ASP A 30 11.91 3.06 -7.66
CA ASP A 30 13.19 3.54 -8.15
C ASP A 30 14.33 3.16 -7.19
N SER A 31 15.43 2.73 -7.78
CA SER A 31 16.73 2.57 -7.14
C SER A 31 17.71 3.19 -8.11
N PHE A 32 18.57 4.11 -7.65
CA PHE A 32 19.45 4.99 -8.44
C PHE A 32 20.50 4.25 -9.32
N GLU A 33 20.03 3.29 -10.13
CA GLU A 33 20.78 2.33 -10.90
C GLU A 33 20.77 2.69 -12.38
N THR A 34 21.87 2.38 -13.04
CA THR A 34 22.06 2.65 -14.47
C THR A 34 21.91 1.42 -15.36
N ARG A 35 21.58 0.25 -14.78
CA ARG A 35 21.53 -1.04 -15.50
C ARG A 35 20.56 -1.08 -16.69
N PHE A 36 19.49 -0.29 -16.63
CA PHE A 36 18.49 -0.20 -17.69
C PHE A 36 18.67 1.03 -18.59
N SER A 37 19.77 1.76 -18.45
CA SER A 37 20.15 2.79 -19.40
C SER A 37 20.40 2.17 -20.79
N PRO A 38 19.94 2.78 -21.90
CA PRO A 38 19.36 4.12 -22.01
C PRO A 38 17.82 4.20 -21.81
N PHE A 39 17.14 3.07 -21.60
CA PHE A 39 15.67 3.04 -21.55
C PHE A 39 15.07 3.81 -20.37
N THR A 40 15.81 3.93 -19.27
CA THR A 40 15.37 4.65 -18.07
C THR A 40 15.64 6.16 -18.09
N LEU A 41 16.11 6.71 -19.21
CA LEU A 41 16.33 8.16 -19.35
C LEU A 41 15.02 8.95 -19.52
N GLU A 42 14.01 8.34 -20.15
CA GLU A 42 12.74 8.99 -20.45
C GLU A 42 11.57 8.45 -19.61
N ARG A 43 11.69 7.19 -19.15
CA ARG A 43 10.62 6.46 -18.45
C ARG A 43 11.19 5.66 -17.28
N PRO A 44 10.60 5.71 -16.07
CA PRO A 44 11.12 5.00 -14.92
C PRO A 44 11.01 3.48 -15.11
N ARG A 45 11.94 2.73 -14.50
CA ARG A 45 12.05 1.27 -14.65
C ARG A 45 10.74 0.55 -14.32
N CYS A 46 10.05 0.96 -13.25
CA CYS A 46 8.79 0.37 -12.81
C CYS A 46 7.67 0.45 -13.86
N LEU A 47 7.74 1.39 -14.81
CA LEU A 47 6.76 1.55 -15.88
C LEU A 47 7.20 0.92 -17.21
N LEU A 48 8.39 0.30 -17.28
CA LEU A 48 8.82 -0.39 -18.49
C LEU A 48 7.93 -1.63 -18.73
N PRO A 49 7.55 -1.92 -19.98
CA PRO A 49 6.68 -3.05 -20.29
C PRO A 49 7.44 -4.37 -20.22
N LEU A 50 6.86 -5.35 -19.52
CA LEU A 50 7.22 -6.76 -19.55
C LEU A 50 6.01 -7.54 -20.07
N ALA A 51 6.18 -8.21 -21.22
CA ALA A 51 5.08 -8.89 -21.92
C ALA A 51 3.85 -7.95 -22.12
N ASN A 52 4.12 -6.74 -22.63
CA ASN A 52 3.13 -5.69 -22.91
C ASN A 52 2.42 -5.08 -21.68
N THR A 53 2.85 -5.43 -20.46
CA THR A 53 2.29 -4.90 -19.20
C THR A 53 3.38 -4.18 -18.39
N PRO A 54 3.14 -2.98 -17.82
CA PRO A 54 4.13 -2.31 -16.98
C PRO A 54 4.56 -3.16 -15.78
N LEU A 55 5.85 -3.16 -15.45
CA LEU A 55 6.42 -3.98 -14.37
C LEU A 55 5.72 -3.81 -13.02
N ILE A 56 5.31 -2.59 -12.68
CA ILE A 56 4.65 -2.28 -11.41
C ILE A 56 3.32 -3.02 -11.21
N GLU A 57 2.61 -3.38 -12.28
CA GLU A 57 1.35 -4.13 -12.22
C GLU A 57 1.55 -5.50 -11.58
N TYR A 58 2.63 -6.20 -11.96
CA TYR A 58 2.94 -7.51 -11.39
C TYR A 58 3.21 -7.42 -9.89
N THR A 59 3.84 -6.33 -9.44
CA THR A 59 4.06 -6.09 -8.01
C THR A 59 2.74 -5.80 -7.29
N PHE A 60 1.87 -4.95 -7.83
CA PHE A 60 0.57 -4.70 -7.23
C PHE A 60 -0.31 -5.96 -7.16
N GLU A 61 -0.39 -6.75 -8.24
CA GLU A 61 -1.11 -8.02 -8.24
C GLU A 61 -0.57 -8.98 -7.17
N PHE A 62 0.75 -9.05 -7.01
CA PHE A 62 1.36 -9.87 -5.98
C PHE A 62 0.97 -9.40 -4.57
N LEU A 63 1.01 -8.09 -4.30
CA LEU A 63 0.63 -7.52 -2.99
C LEU A 63 -0.87 -7.68 -2.71
N ALA A 64 -1.72 -7.49 -3.72
CA ALA A 64 -3.16 -7.72 -3.59
C ALA A 64 -3.48 -9.17 -3.24
N ASN A 65 -2.82 -10.14 -3.89
CA ASN A 65 -2.98 -11.55 -3.57
C ASN A 65 -2.43 -11.92 -2.18
N ALA A 66 -1.48 -11.14 -1.66
CA ALA A 66 -0.95 -11.30 -0.31
C ALA A 66 -1.86 -10.69 0.78
N GLY A 67 -2.93 -9.98 0.41
CA GLY A 67 -3.85 -9.35 1.36
C GLY A 67 -3.29 -8.06 1.98
N VAL A 68 -2.39 -7.37 1.28
CA VAL A 68 -1.93 -6.03 1.68
C VAL A 68 -3.08 -5.04 1.56
N ASP A 69 -3.24 -4.20 2.56
CA ASP A 69 -4.31 -3.21 2.63
C ASP A 69 -3.85 -1.82 2.21
N GLU A 70 -2.64 -1.42 2.61
CA GLU A 70 -2.07 -0.11 2.29
C GLU A 70 -0.72 -0.24 1.58
N VAL A 71 -0.54 0.51 0.50
CA VAL A 71 0.68 0.48 -0.31
C VAL A 71 1.30 1.86 -0.41
N PHE A 72 2.59 1.94 -0.09
CA PHE A 72 3.40 3.13 -0.25
C PHE A 72 4.38 2.93 -1.40
N VAL A 73 4.35 3.79 -2.41
CA VAL A 73 5.25 3.72 -3.55
C VAL A 73 6.29 4.82 -3.45
N TYR A 74 7.54 4.43 -3.17
CA TYR A 74 8.66 5.35 -3.20
C TYR A 74 9.18 5.51 -4.64
N CYS A 75 9.21 6.76 -5.11
CA CYS A 75 9.73 7.13 -6.43
C CYS A 75 10.76 8.25 -6.31
N GLY A 76 11.85 8.13 -7.08
CA GLY A 76 12.87 9.16 -7.22
C GLY A 76 12.71 9.91 -8.54
N ALA A 77 13.24 9.33 -9.62
CA ALA A 77 13.17 9.87 -10.97
C ALA A 77 11.78 9.71 -11.60
N HIS A 78 11.36 10.72 -12.38
CA HIS A 78 10.10 10.72 -13.12
C HIS A 78 8.86 10.44 -12.26
N THR A 79 8.87 10.86 -10.99
CA THR A 79 7.77 10.62 -10.04
C THR A 79 6.41 11.03 -10.60
N ASP A 80 6.32 12.14 -11.32
CA ASP A 80 5.08 12.60 -11.95
C ASP A 80 4.48 11.57 -12.92
N GLN A 81 5.32 10.85 -13.69
CA GLN A 81 4.85 9.80 -14.60
C GLN A 81 4.31 8.58 -13.85
N VAL A 82 4.95 8.21 -12.74
CA VAL A 82 4.50 7.09 -11.90
C VAL A 82 3.18 7.46 -11.23
N GLU A 83 3.07 8.69 -10.73
CA GLU A 83 1.87 9.20 -10.12
C GLU A 83 0.70 9.26 -11.10
N GLU A 84 0.91 9.83 -12.28
CA GLU A 84 -0.11 9.87 -13.32
C GLU A 84 -0.58 8.45 -13.69
N TYR A 85 0.36 7.52 -13.87
CA TYR A 85 0.03 6.13 -14.19
C TYR A 85 -0.80 5.46 -13.09
N ILE A 86 -0.40 5.60 -11.82
CA ILE A 86 -1.11 5.01 -10.68
C ILE A 86 -2.50 5.64 -10.53
N GLN A 87 -2.63 6.97 -10.67
CA GLN A 87 -3.92 7.66 -10.57
C GLN A 87 -4.92 7.22 -11.65
N GLN A 88 -4.43 6.90 -12.86
CA GLN A 88 -5.26 6.39 -13.97
C GLN A 88 -5.51 4.87 -13.90
N SER A 89 -4.83 4.16 -13.00
CA SER A 89 -4.90 2.70 -12.88
C SER A 89 -6.13 2.25 -12.08
N LYS A 90 -6.36 0.93 -12.05
CA LYS A 90 -7.40 0.32 -11.20
C LYS A 90 -7.06 0.38 -9.70
N TRP A 91 -5.80 0.61 -9.33
CA TRP A 91 -5.29 0.52 -7.96
C TRP A 91 -5.74 1.69 -7.06
N THR A 92 -6.18 2.80 -7.65
CA THR A 92 -6.77 3.96 -6.95
C THR A 92 -8.29 4.04 -7.13
N SER A 93 -8.89 3.08 -7.84
CA SER A 93 -10.33 3.02 -8.07
C SER A 93 -11.08 2.53 -6.84
N LYS A 94 -12.40 2.77 -6.79
CA LYS A 94 -13.30 2.27 -5.73
C LYS A 94 -13.36 0.74 -5.62
N VAL A 95 -12.93 0.04 -6.67
CA VAL A 95 -12.88 -1.44 -6.73
C VAL A 95 -11.46 -1.97 -6.51
N SER A 96 -10.54 -1.12 -6.07
CA SER A 96 -9.18 -1.53 -5.72
C SER A 96 -9.19 -2.51 -4.55
N PRO A 97 -8.29 -3.51 -4.54
CA PRO A 97 -8.05 -4.33 -3.36
C PRO A 97 -7.35 -3.57 -2.23
N PHE A 98 -6.76 -2.41 -2.50
CA PHE A 98 -6.09 -1.57 -1.51
C PHE A 98 -7.03 -0.48 -0.99
N ASN A 99 -7.05 -0.27 0.32
CA ASN A 99 -7.72 0.86 0.94
C ASN A 99 -6.96 2.18 0.71
N ASN A 100 -5.63 2.12 0.63
CA ASN A 100 -4.80 3.29 0.39
C ASN A 100 -3.61 2.97 -0.53
N VAL A 101 -3.34 3.84 -1.49
CA VAL A 101 -2.14 3.82 -2.32
C VAL A 101 -1.55 5.23 -2.31
N GLU A 102 -0.41 5.39 -1.64
CA GLU A 102 0.25 6.68 -1.45
C GLU A 102 1.61 6.69 -2.15
N ILE A 103 1.96 7.82 -2.75
CA ILE A 103 3.28 8.02 -3.37
C ILE A 103 4.13 8.86 -2.45
N VAL A 104 5.25 8.28 -2.02
CA VAL A 104 6.24 8.95 -1.18
C VAL A 104 7.25 9.63 -2.09
N ARG A 105 7.19 10.96 -2.14
CA ARG A 105 8.11 11.79 -2.92
C ARG A 105 9.42 12.00 -2.14
N SER A 106 10.56 11.88 -2.83
CA SER A 106 11.84 12.34 -2.28
C SER A 106 11.97 13.86 -2.44
N SER A 107 12.41 14.56 -1.38
CA SER A 107 12.60 16.02 -1.37
C SER A 107 13.95 16.48 -1.94
N SER A 108 14.56 15.72 -2.85
CA SER A 108 15.92 15.98 -3.35
C SER A 108 15.94 16.92 -4.54
#